data_AF-A0A536HWK1-F1
#
_entry.id   AF-A0A536HWK1-F1
#
_cell.length_a   1.000
_cell.length_b   1.000
_cell.length_c   1.000
_cell.angle_alpha   90.00
_cell.angle_beta   90.00
_cell.angle_gamma   90.00
#
_symmetry.space_group_name_H-M   'P 1'
#
loop_
_entity.id
_entity.type
_entity.pdbx_description
1 polymer ?
#
loop_
_entity_poly.entity_id
_entity_poly.type
_entity_poly.pdbx_seq_one_letter_code
_entity_poly.pdbx_strand_id
1 'polypeptide(L)'
;ELDLSEVLFIPTANVVDTIPAPLLDRMEIVRLDGYTEEEKLSIARDHLLGRQLERNGLTPEEVSVSEAAIRRVITEHTLEAGVRNLERALGRLLRKAATKIEAGEVTPPVHVDGDDVRTYLGRARFHPEAAERTEVPGVATGLAVTGTGGEVLFVEAALMDGAKGLTLTGQLGDVMKESAQIGLSYVRSHALDLGLEPGFEEKAFHVHVPAGAVPKDGPSAGVTMVTALVSLLTGRPVRSSVGMTGEVTLQGRVLPIGGVKQKLLAAHRAGLTEIILPHRNEADLDDLPESVRRAMTIHLVKDVREVLDYALEPKAAPLAKAA
;
A
#
# COMPACT_ATOMS: atom_id res chain seq x y z
N GLU A 1 6.81 53.15 -3.25
CA GLU A 1 6.64 51.90 -2.50
C GLU A 1 5.96 50.88 -3.40
N LEU A 2 6.24 49.59 -3.22
CA LEU A 2 5.59 48.52 -3.97
C LEU A 2 4.41 48.01 -3.15
N ASP A 3 3.19 48.13 -3.67
CA ASP A 3 1.97 47.62 -3.04
C ASP A 3 1.62 46.25 -3.63
N LEU A 4 1.45 45.25 -2.75
CA LEU A 4 1.12 43.86 -3.08
C LEU A 4 -0.20 43.40 -2.42
N SER A 5 -1.02 44.32 -1.93
CA SER A 5 -2.28 44.01 -1.23
C SER A 5 -3.29 43.24 -2.08
N GLU A 6 -3.34 43.49 -3.39
CA GLU A 6 -4.23 42.82 -4.34
C GLU A 6 -3.61 41.56 -5.00
N VAL A 7 -2.42 41.14 -4.56
CA VAL A 7 -1.74 39.98 -5.14
C VAL A 7 -2.14 38.69 -4.44
N LEU A 8 -2.66 37.73 -5.21
CA LEU A 8 -2.94 36.37 -4.73
C LEU A 8 -1.66 35.52 -4.74
N PHE A 9 -1.24 35.06 -3.55
CA PHE A 9 -0.10 34.16 -3.39
C PHE A 9 -0.57 32.72 -3.23
N ILE A 10 -0.11 31.81 -4.11
CA ILE A 10 -0.40 30.37 -4.03
C ILE A 10 0.92 29.59 -3.99
N PRO A 11 1.51 29.35 -2.81
CA PRO A 11 2.66 28.49 -2.67
C PRO A 11 2.26 27.01 -2.76
N THR A 12 3.20 26.15 -3.22
CA THR A 12 3.03 24.69 -3.20
C THR A 12 4.17 24.04 -2.44
N ALA A 13 3.87 22.98 -1.69
CA ALA A 13 4.85 22.22 -0.94
C ALA A 13 4.49 20.74 -0.92
N ASN A 14 5.50 19.87 -0.95
CA ASN A 14 5.30 18.42 -0.85
C ASN A 14 5.26 17.93 0.61
N VAL A 15 6.03 18.59 1.50
CA VAL A 15 6.16 18.21 2.91
C VAL A 15 6.00 19.45 3.77
N VAL A 16 4.85 19.56 4.44
CA VAL A 16 4.49 20.73 5.26
C VAL A 16 5.48 20.95 6.41
N ASP A 17 6.01 19.87 6.99
CA ASP A 17 6.91 19.93 8.15
C ASP A 17 8.26 20.62 7.87
N THR A 18 8.60 20.81 6.59
CA THR A 18 9.82 21.52 6.17
C THR A 18 9.62 23.04 6.05
N ILE A 19 8.38 23.53 6.17
CA ILE A 19 8.05 24.95 6.04
C ILE A 19 8.31 25.65 7.38
N PRO A 20 9.01 26.81 7.40
CA PRO A 20 9.18 27.59 8.62
C PRO A 20 7.84 27.97 9.26
N ALA A 21 7.67 27.72 10.56
CA ALA A 21 6.44 28.01 11.30
C ALA A 21 5.90 29.44 11.11
N PRO A 22 6.72 30.51 11.07
CA PRO A 22 6.21 31.87 10.86
C PRO A 22 5.53 32.11 9.50
N LEU A 23 5.86 31.30 8.49
CA LEU A 23 5.20 31.33 7.18
C LEU A 23 3.93 30.50 7.21
N LEU A 24 3.98 29.33 7.85
CA LEU A 24 2.85 28.41 7.95
C LEU A 24 1.65 29.05 8.65
N ASP A 25 1.88 29.81 9.72
CA ASP A 25 0.84 30.56 10.45
C ASP A 25 0.12 31.62 9.61
N ARG A 26 0.69 32.00 8.46
CA ARG A 26 0.14 33.03 7.55
C ARG A 26 -0.46 32.42 6.29
N MET A 27 -0.62 31.11 6.23
CA MET A 27 -1.10 30.39 5.06
C MET A 27 -2.33 29.55 5.41
N GLU A 28 -3.27 29.47 4.47
CA GLU A 28 -4.32 28.45 4.50
C GLU A 28 -3.78 27.18 3.83
N ILE A 29 -3.83 26.04 4.55
CA ILE A 29 -3.30 24.78 4.04
C ILE A 29 -4.41 23.98 3.37
N VAL A 30 -4.33 23.85 2.05
CA VAL A 30 -5.15 22.93 1.28
C VAL A 30 -4.34 21.67 0.99
N ARG A 31 -4.76 20.52 1.55
CA ARG A 31 -4.09 19.24 1.32
C ARG A 31 -4.67 18.57 0.08
N LEU A 32 -3.80 18.22 -0.85
CA LEU A 32 -4.15 17.44 -2.03
C LEU A 32 -3.72 15.99 -1.82
N ASP A 33 -4.69 15.10 -1.78
CA ASP A 33 -4.44 13.66 -1.71
C ASP A 33 -4.04 13.10 -3.08
N GLY A 34 -3.52 11.88 -3.08
CA GLY A 34 -3.25 11.15 -4.32
C GLY A 34 -4.51 10.66 -5.00
N TYR A 35 -4.38 10.29 -6.27
CA TYR A 35 -5.49 9.78 -7.08
C TYR A 35 -5.66 8.27 -6.92
N THR A 36 -6.92 7.82 -6.94
CA THR A 36 -7.34 6.43 -7.15
C THR A 36 -7.04 5.98 -8.59
N GLU A 37 -7.08 4.68 -8.86
CA GLU A 37 -6.85 4.17 -10.23
C GLU A 37 -7.87 4.70 -11.24
N GLU A 38 -9.14 4.81 -10.83
CA GLU A 38 -10.22 5.29 -11.72
C GLU A 38 -10.11 6.80 -11.98
N GLU A 39 -9.70 7.58 -10.97
CA GLU A 39 -9.36 9.00 -11.17
C GLU A 39 -8.15 9.16 -12.09
N LYS A 40 -7.10 8.33 -11.94
CA LYS A 40 -5.95 8.33 -12.84
C LYS A 40 -6.32 7.96 -14.27
N LEU A 41 -7.21 6.98 -14.44
CA LEU A 41 -7.72 6.59 -15.75
C LEU A 41 -8.47 7.76 -16.41
N SER A 42 -9.35 8.42 -15.66
CA SER A 42 -10.10 9.59 -16.13
C SER A 42 -9.15 10.73 -16.52
N ILE A 43 -8.20 11.09 -15.64
CA ILE A 43 -7.18 12.11 -15.92
C ILE A 43 -6.34 11.73 -17.15
N ALA A 44 -5.97 10.46 -17.28
CA ALA A 44 -5.19 9.99 -18.42
C ALA A 44 -5.96 10.15 -19.73
N ARG A 45 -7.21 9.71 -19.77
CA ARG A 45 -8.09 9.82 -20.93
C ARG A 45 -8.37 11.27 -21.31
N ASP A 46 -8.77 12.08 -20.32
CA ASP A 46 -9.34 13.40 -20.57
C ASP A 46 -8.27 14.49 -20.71
N HIS A 47 -7.04 14.26 -20.21
CA HIS A 47 -6.00 15.29 -20.18
C HIS A 47 -4.60 14.84 -20.63
N LEU A 48 -4.14 13.65 -20.24
CA LEU A 48 -2.76 13.24 -20.51
C LEU A 48 -2.59 12.70 -21.92
N LEU A 49 -3.54 11.89 -22.41
CA LEU A 49 -3.44 11.21 -23.70
C LEU A 49 -3.40 12.21 -24.85
N GLY A 50 -4.35 13.15 -24.90
CA GLY A 50 -4.36 14.21 -25.92
C GLY A 50 -3.07 15.03 -25.95
N ARG A 51 -2.61 15.46 -24.77
CA ARG A 51 -1.35 16.22 -24.63
C ARG A 51 -0.13 15.42 -25.09
N GLN A 52 -0.10 14.11 -24.83
CA GLN A 52 1.01 13.26 -25.26
C GLN A 52 0.93 12.92 -26.75
N LEU A 53 -0.27 12.80 -27.34
CA LEU A 53 -0.43 12.66 -28.80
C LEU A 53 0.16 13.89 -29.51
N GLU A 54 -0.27 15.09 -29.11
CA GLU A 54 0.25 16.35 -29.66
C GLU A 54 1.78 16.46 -29.54
N ARG A 55 2.32 16.16 -28.36
CA ARG A 55 3.78 16.22 -28.12
C ARG A 55 4.59 15.22 -28.94
N ASN A 56 3.99 14.11 -29.36
CA ASN A 56 4.64 13.11 -30.20
C ASN A 56 4.28 13.28 -31.68
N GLY A 57 3.55 14.34 -32.05
CA GLY A 57 3.16 14.61 -33.44
C GLY A 57 2.18 13.60 -34.02
N LEU A 58 1.36 12.98 -33.18
CA LEU A 58 0.36 11.98 -33.58
C LEU A 58 -1.04 12.56 -33.49
N THR A 59 -1.92 12.11 -34.37
CA THR A 59 -3.36 12.40 -34.31
C THR A 59 -4.13 11.26 -33.63
N PRO A 60 -5.33 11.52 -33.07
CA PRO A 60 -6.22 10.47 -32.54
C PRO A 60 -6.66 9.44 -33.58
N GLU A 61 -6.60 9.80 -34.87
CA GLU A 61 -6.93 8.93 -36.00
C GLU A 61 -5.77 7.97 -36.32
N GLU A 62 -4.53 8.38 -36.07
CA GLU A 62 -3.35 7.54 -36.31
C GLU A 62 -3.08 6.55 -35.17
N VAL A 63 -3.26 6.98 -33.92
CA VAL A 63 -3.01 6.15 -32.74
C VAL A 63 -4.08 6.38 -31.67
N SER A 64 -4.66 5.29 -31.20
CA SER A 64 -5.56 5.29 -30.04
C SER A 64 -5.10 4.28 -28.99
N VAL A 65 -5.38 4.59 -27.73
CA VAL A 65 -5.01 3.75 -26.58
C VAL A 65 -6.27 3.41 -25.81
N SER A 66 -6.55 2.12 -25.64
CA SER A 66 -7.75 1.65 -24.95
C SER A 66 -7.68 1.94 -23.44
N GLU A 67 -8.84 1.97 -22.76
CA GLU A 67 -8.85 2.07 -21.29
C GLU A 67 -8.14 0.86 -20.63
N ALA A 68 -8.21 -0.32 -21.24
CA ALA A 68 -7.51 -1.51 -20.75
C ALA A 68 -6.00 -1.33 -20.82
N ALA A 69 -5.48 -0.74 -21.90
CA ALA A 69 -4.07 -0.37 -22.01
C ALA A 69 -3.68 0.66 -20.94
N ILE A 70 -4.48 1.72 -20.75
CA ILE A 70 -4.19 2.74 -19.73
C ILE A 70 -4.19 2.13 -18.32
N ARG A 71 -5.19 1.31 -17.97
CA ARG A 71 -5.25 0.59 -16.68
C ARG A 71 -3.99 -0.24 -16.46
N ARG A 72 -3.56 -1.00 -17.48
CA ARG A 72 -2.34 -1.81 -17.39
C ARG A 72 -1.08 -0.97 -17.25
N VAL A 73 -1.01 0.20 -17.89
CA VAL A 73 0.09 1.16 -17.65
C VAL A 73 0.08 1.66 -16.20
N ILE A 74 -1.10 1.99 -15.66
CA ILE A 74 -1.25 2.43 -14.27
C ILE A 74 -0.73 1.35 -13.32
N THR A 75 -1.17 0.10 -13.47
CA THR A 75 -0.88 -0.98 -12.51
C THR A 75 0.51 -1.61 -12.71
N GLU A 76 0.95 -1.84 -13.95
CA GLU A 76 2.19 -2.59 -14.23
C GLU A 76 3.42 -1.68 -14.44
N HIS A 77 3.21 -0.40 -14.73
CA HIS A 77 4.29 0.52 -15.13
C HIS A 77 4.37 1.82 -14.33
N THR A 78 3.49 2.03 -13.33
CA THR A 78 3.57 3.19 -12.42
C THR A 78 3.39 2.78 -10.96
N LEU A 79 4.09 3.48 -10.06
CA LEU A 79 3.87 3.39 -8.61
C LEU A 79 4.07 4.79 -8.02
N GLU A 80 2.97 5.54 -7.90
CA GLU A 80 2.97 6.92 -7.41
C GLU A 80 1.57 7.33 -6.93
N ALA A 81 1.47 8.40 -6.13
CA ALA A 81 0.20 9.00 -5.77
C ALA A 81 -0.37 9.92 -6.88
N GLY A 82 0.51 10.55 -7.65
CA GLY A 82 0.16 11.44 -8.76
C GLY A 82 0.04 10.73 -10.12
N VAL A 83 0.26 11.48 -11.19
CA VAL A 83 0.20 10.99 -12.59
C VAL A 83 1.46 11.29 -13.40
N ARG A 84 2.59 11.60 -12.74
CA ARG A 84 3.81 12.04 -13.42
C ARG A 84 4.49 10.91 -14.17
N ASN A 85 4.64 9.76 -13.53
CA ASN A 85 5.15 8.54 -14.15
C ASN A 85 4.13 7.96 -15.13
N LEU A 86 2.82 8.12 -14.88
CA LEU A 86 1.77 7.77 -15.85
C LEU A 86 1.91 8.57 -17.15
N GLU A 87 2.00 9.90 -17.08
CA GLU A 87 2.19 10.76 -18.25
C GLU A 87 3.49 10.39 -19.00
N ARG A 88 4.58 10.11 -18.27
CA ARG A 88 5.85 9.66 -18.86
C ARG A 88 5.73 8.30 -19.53
N ALA A 89 4.98 7.36 -18.95
CA ALA A 89 4.80 6.03 -19.51
C ALA A 89 3.96 6.09 -20.79
N LEU A 90 2.85 6.84 -20.79
CA LEU A 90 2.04 7.11 -21.98
C LEU A 90 2.86 7.78 -23.09
N GLY A 91 3.68 8.78 -22.74
CA GLY A 91 4.57 9.43 -23.70
C GLY A 91 5.60 8.48 -24.32
N ARG A 92 6.16 7.54 -23.54
CA ARG A 92 7.07 6.50 -24.08
C ARG A 92 6.35 5.52 -25.01
N LEU A 93 5.13 5.14 -24.67
CA LEU A 93 4.28 4.25 -25.47
C LEU A 93 4.00 4.89 -26.83
N LEU A 94 3.50 6.13 -26.83
CA LEU A 94 3.18 6.87 -28.05
C LEU A 94 4.42 7.18 -28.90
N ARG A 95 5.55 7.55 -28.28
CA ARG A 95 6.82 7.76 -29.01
C ARG A 95 7.25 6.50 -29.78
N LYS A 96 7.10 5.33 -29.17
CA LYS A 96 7.42 4.06 -29.84
C LYS A 96 6.42 3.73 -30.94
N ALA A 97 5.13 4.00 -30.75
CA ALA A 97 4.16 3.87 -31.83
C ALA A 97 4.52 4.76 -33.03
N ALA A 98 4.83 6.05 -32.80
CA ALA A 98 5.29 6.98 -33.83
C ALA A 98 6.55 6.47 -34.55
N THR A 99 7.55 5.99 -33.79
CA THR A 99 8.80 5.46 -34.38
C THR A 99 8.54 4.26 -35.30
N LYS A 100 7.59 3.39 -34.92
CA LYS A 100 7.22 2.23 -35.72
C LYS A 100 6.43 2.59 -36.99
N ILE A 101 5.58 3.61 -36.90
CA ILE A 101 4.84 4.15 -38.05
C ILE A 101 5.82 4.74 -39.06
N GLU A 102 6.73 5.60 -38.60
CA GLU A 102 7.76 6.22 -39.44
C GLU A 102 8.73 5.20 -40.06
N ALA A 103 9.06 4.13 -39.33
CA ALA A 103 9.87 3.03 -39.84
C ALA A 103 9.13 2.12 -40.84
N GLY A 104 7.81 2.30 -41.02
CA GLY A 104 6.98 1.44 -41.87
C GLY A 104 6.75 0.03 -41.29
N GLU A 105 7.04 -0.18 -40.00
CA GLU A 105 6.81 -1.46 -39.32
C GLU A 105 5.32 -1.70 -39.04
N VAL A 106 4.55 -0.62 -38.89
CA VAL A 106 3.11 -0.66 -38.57
C VAL A 106 2.41 0.46 -39.34
N THR A 107 1.24 0.17 -39.88
CA THR A 107 0.44 1.13 -40.65
C THR A 107 -0.68 1.71 -39.78
N PRO A 108 -0.89 3.03 -39.75
CA PRO A 108 -2.06 3.63 -39.09
C PRO A 108 -3.38 3.15 -39.70
N PRO A 109 -4.48 3.06 -38.92
CA PRO A 109 -4.60 3.38 -37.50
C PRO A 109 -4.01 2.28 -36.59
N VAL A 110 -3.26 2.68 -35.58
CA VAL A 110 -2.73 1.79 -34.54
C VAL A 110 -3.62 1.85 -33.30
N HIS A 111 -4.23 0.72 -32.97
CA HIS A 111 -4.99 0.56 -31.74
C HIS A 111 -4.12 -0.16 -30.72
N VAL A 112 -3.75 0.51 -29.63
CA VAL A 112 -2.98 -0.08 -28.54
C VAL A 112 -3.94 -0.56 -27.45
N ASP A 113 -4.08 -1.87 -27.33
CA ASP A 113 -4.89 -2.50 -26.30
C ASP A 113 -4.02 -3.02 -25.13
N GLY A 114 -4.65 -3.59 -24.11
CA GLY A 114 -4.00 -4.11 -22.91
C GLY A 114 -2.81 -5.03 -23.22
N ASP A 115 -2.96 -5.97 -24.16
CA ASP A 115 -1.89 -6.93 -24.48
C ASP A 115 -0.70 -6.32 -25.24
N ASP A 116 -0.94 -5.20 -25.93
CA ASP A 116 0.10 -4.49 -26.67
C ASP A 116 1.04 -3.69 -25.77
N VAL A 117 0.61 -3.37 -24.54
CA VAL A 117 1.41 -2.58 -23.59
C VAL A 117 2.80 -3.19 -23.39
N ARG A 118 2.90 -4.52 -23.34
CA ARG A 118 4.20 -5.22 -23.21
C ARG A 118 5.11 -4.99 -24.42
N THR A 119 4.56 -4.94 -25.63
CA THR A 119 5.30 -4.68 -26.87
C THR A 119 5.93 -3.28 -26.86
N TYR A 120 5.19 -2.29 -26.34
CA TYR A 120 5.67 -0.90 -26.30
C TYR A 120 6.49 -0.60 -25.05
N LEU A 121 6.06 -0.95 -23.85
CA LEU A 121 6.74 -0.57 -22.60
C LEU A 121 7.69 -1.64 -22.05
N GLY A 122 7.68 -2.85 -22.61
CA GLY A 122 8.46 -3.98 -22.15
C GLY A 122 7.74 -4.75 -21.03
N ARG A 123 8.49 -5.60 -20.31
CA ARG A 123 7.94 -6.33 -19.16
C ARG A 123 7.34 -5.39 -18.11
N ALA A 124 6.30 -5.86 -17.42
CA ALA A 124 5.78 -5.22 -16.22
C ALA A 124 6.93 -4.88 -15.26
N ARG A 125 6.90 -3.68 -14.70
CA ARG A 125 7.89 -3.19 -13.73
C ARG A 125 7.42 -3.38 -12.30
N PHE A 126 6.12 -3.41 -12.10
CA PHE A 126 5.47 -3.60 -10.82
C PHE A 126 4.57 -4.83 -10.90
N HIS A 127 4.64 -5.65 -9.86
CA HIS A 127 3.77 -6.81 -9.65
C HIS A 127 2.99 -6.59 -8.35
N PRO A 128 1.83 -7.25 -8.16
CA PRO A 128 1.09 -7.20 -6.89
C PRO A 128 1.94 -7.78 -5.76
N GLU A 129 2.69 -6.93 -5.07
CA GLU A 129 3.72 -7.30 -4.09
C GLU A 129 3.13 -8.07 -2.89
N ALA A 130 1.85 -7.83 -2.57
CA ALA A 130 1.16 -8.51 -1.49
C ALA A 130 0.94 -10.00 -1.73
N ALA A 131 0.60 -10.40 -2.96
CA ALA A 131 0.39 -11.81 -3.28
C ALA A 131 1.68 -12.62 -3.13
N GLU A 132 2.77 -12.14 -3.72
CA GLU A 132 4.07 -12.81 -3.67
C GLU A 132 4.62 -12.92 -2.24
N ARG A 133 4.53 -11.85 -1.44
CA ARG A 133 5.12 -11.81 -0.11
C ARG A 133 4.34 -12.60 0.94
N THR A 134 3.03 -12.70 0.81
CA THR A 134 2.17 -13.39 1.81
C THR A 134 1.95 -14.86 1.53
N GLU A 135 2.49 -15.40 0.43
CA GLU A 135 2.48 -16.84 0.12
C GLU A 135 3.15 -17.69 1.22
N VAL A 136 4.11 -17.11 1.94
CA VAL A 136 4.82 -17.79 3.02
C VAL A 136 4.28 -17.40 4.41
N PRO A 137 4.09 -18.37 5.33
CA PRO A 137 3.76 -18.05 6.71
C PRO A 137 4.81 -17.16 7.36
N GLY A 138 4.35 -16.24 8.21
CA GLY A 138 5.22 -15.29 8.91
C GLY A 138 5.27 -13.91 8.27
N VAL A 139 4.52 -13.65 7.19
CA VAL A 139 4.48 -12.34 6.53
C VAL A 139 3.06 -11.77 6.56
N ALA A 140 2.90 -10.56 7.07
CA ALA A 140 1.60 -9.89 7.17
C ALA A 140 1.62 -8.49 6.54
N THR A 141 0.53 -8.15 5.85
CA THR A 141 0.35 -6.86 5.18
C THR A 141 -0.20 -5.80 6.14
N GLY A 142 0.60 -4.80 6.45
CA GLY A 142 0.26 -3.64 7.29
C GLY A 142 0.08 -2.35 6.49
N LEU A 143 -0.67 -1.40 7.05
CA LEU A 143 -0.86 -0.07 6.46
C LEU A 143 -0.21 1.01 7.33
N ALA A 144 0.58 1.87 6.72
CA ALA A 144 1.28 2.97 7.38
C ALA A 144 1.02 4.32 6.69
N VAL A 145 1.39 5.40 7.39
CA VAL A 145 1.39 6.76 6.85
C VAL A 145 2.81 7.30 6.96
N THR A 146 3.26 7.92 5.89
CA THR A 146 4.53 8.64 5.80
C THR A 146 4.27 10.10 5.46
N GLY A 147 5.31 10.95 5.51
CA GLY A 147 5.21 12.35 5.09
C GLY A 147 4.75 12.53 3.63
N THR A 148 4.86 11.50 2.79
CA THR A 148 4.41 11.53 1.38
C THR A 148 3.05 10.85 1.15
N GLY A 149 2.38 10.41 2.22
CA GLY A 149 1.07 9.74 2.16
C GLY A 149 1.08 8.31 2.70
N GLY A 150 -0.02 7.59 2.49
CA GLY A 150 -0.15 6.20 2.93
C GLY A 150 0.70 5.23 2.10
N GLU A 151 1.21 4.19 2.76
CA GLU A 151 1.98 3.09 2.16
C GLU A 151 1.55 1.72 2.72
N VAL A 152 1.75 0.67 1.92
CA VAL A 152 1.59 -0.72 2.34
C VAL A 152 2.95 -1.28 2.74
N LEU A 153 2.99 -2.00 3.86
CA LEU A 153 4.19 -2.60 4.45
C LEU A 153 4.01 -4.09 4.66
N PHE A 154 5.11 -4.83 4.63
CA PHE A 154 5.13 -6.27 4.86
C PHE A 154 5.93 -6.56 6.11
N VAL A 155 5.25 -6.90 7.19
CA VAL A 155 5.92 -7.28 8.44
C VAL A 155 6.29 -8.76 8.35
N GLU A 156 7.57 -9.04 8.48
CA GLU A 156 8.13 -10.39 8.36
C GLU A 156 8.58 -10.86 9.73
N ALA A 157 8.21 -12.08 10.11
CA ALA A 157 8.60 -12.72 11.36
C ALA A 157 9.36 -14.02 11.07
N ALA A 158 10.47 -14.21 11.77
CA ALA A 158 11.26 -15.44 11.72
C ALA A 158 11.51 -15.99 13.13
N LEU A 159 11.56 -17.32 13.22
CA LEU A 159 11.90 -18.05 14.43
C LEU A 159 13.38 -18.39 14.39
N MET A 160 14.10 -18.06 15.45
CA MET A 160 15.55 -18.26 15.55
C MET A 160 15.87 -19.26 16.66
N ASP A 161 16.82 -20.15 16.41
CA ASP A 161 17.40 -21.00 17.44
C ASP A 161 18.33 -20.16 18.32
N GLY A 162 18.00 -20.02 19.60
CA GLY A 162 18.76 -19.17 20.51
C GLY A 162 18.00 -18.80 21.79
N ALA A 163 18.64 -17.98 22.63
CA ALA A 163 18.07 -17.51 23.88
C ALA A 163 16.85 -16.62 23.66
N LYS A 164 15.84 -16.76 24.52
CA LYS A 164 14.59 -15.97 24.52
C LYS A 164 14.85 -14.49 24.24
N GLY A 165 14.26 -13.97 23.16
CA GLY A 165 14.47 -12.59 22.79
C GLY A 165 13.62 -12.15 21.59
N LEU A 166 13.66 -10.85 21.31
CA LEU A 166 13.04 -10.23 20.15
C LEU A 166 14.07 -9.31 19.50
N THR A 167 14.48 -9.65 18.28
CA THR A 167 15.31 -8.80 17.43
C THR A 167 14.41 -8.03 16.48
N LEU A 168 14.62 -6.72 16.38
CA LEU A 168 13.84 -5.83 15.54
C LEU A 168 14.74 -5.13 14.53
N THR A 169 14.41 -5.22 13.25
CA THR A 169 15.12 -4.52 12.17
C THR A 169 14.14 -3.75 11.29
N GLY A 170 14.60 -2.67 10.65
CA GLY A 170 13.71 -1.82 9.84
C GLY A 170 13.72 -0.33 10.18
N GLN A 171 14.71 0.16 10.92
CA GLN A 171 14.77 1.56 11.40
C GLN A 171 13.51 1.96 12.19
N LEU A 172 13.13 1.12 13.15
CA LEU A 172 11.99 1.34 14.02
C LEU A 172 12.31 2.39 15.10
N GLY A 173 11.38 3.32 15.30
CA GLY A 173 11.39 4.21 16.46
C GLY A 173 11.00 3.47 17.75
N ASP A 174 11.12 4.15 18.89
CA ASP A 174 10.96 3.50 20.20
C ASP A 174 9.52 3.07 20.48
N VAL A 175 8.52 3.81 19.97
CA VAL A 175 7.10 3.45 20.12
C VAL A 175 6.80 2.16 19.36
N MET A 176 7.37 2.00 18.17
CA MET A 176 7.16 0.78 17.39
C MET A 176 7.90 -0.43 18.01
N LYS A 177 9.06 -0.23 18.64
CA LYS A 177 9.75 -1.29 19.40
C LYS A 177 8.92 -1.76 20.59
N GLU A 178 8.31 -0.83 21.33
CA GLU A 178 7.41 -1.15 22.44
C GLU A 178 6.17 -1.93 21.94
N SER A 179 5.56 -1.49 20.84
CA SER A 179 4.44 -2.18 20.20
C SER A 179 4.79 -3.62 19.81
N ALA A 180 6.00 -3.86 19.29
CA ALA A 180 6.47 -5.20 18.96
C ALA A 180 6.63 -6.09 20.20
N GLN A 181 7.13 -5.54 21.31
CA GLN A 181 7.23 -6.25 22.58
C GLN A 181 5.86 -6.61 23.16
N ILE A 182 4.88 -5.70 23.07
CA ILE A 182 3.50 -5.95 23.48
C ILE A 182 2.90 -7.07 22.63
N GLY A 183 3.10 -7.02 21.31
CA GLY A 183 2.61 -8.06 20.39
C GLY A 183 3.18 -9.45 20.71
N LEU A 184 4.49 -9.57 20.90
CA LEU A 184 5.11 -10.85 21.29
C LEU A 184 4.62 -11.33 22.66
N SER A 185 4.46 -10.40 23.61
CA SER A 185 3.95 -10.72 24.95
C SER A 185 2.52 -11.26 24.90
N TYR A 186 1.66 -10.66 24.07
CA TYR A 186 0.30 -11.16 23.83
C TYR A 186 0.29 -12.57 23.25
N VAL A 187 1.07 -12.82 22.19
CA VAL A 187 1.16 -14.15 21.54
C VAL A 187 1.62 -15.22 22.54
N ARG A 188 2.60 -14.90 23.39
CA ARG A 188 3.07 -15.82 24.44
C ARG A 188 2.03 -16.07 25.53
N SER A 189 1.33 -15.03 26.00
CA SER A 189 0.37 -15.17 27.08
C SER A 189 -0.94 -15.84 26.67
N HIS A 190 -1.27 -15.84 25.37
CA HIS A 190 -2.50 -16.42 24.82
C HIS A 190 -2.24 -17.61 23.90
N ALA A 191 -1.09 -18.28 24.03
CA ALA A 191 -0.67 -19.37 23.13
C ALA A 191 -1.72 -20.48 22.99
N LEU A 192 -2.31 -20.90 24.12
CA LEU A 192 -3.38 -21.89 24.17
C LEU A 192 -4.64 -21.44 23.43
N ASP A 193 -5.10 -20.22 23.68
CA ASP A 193 -6.30 -19.65 23.06
C ASP A 193 -6.13 -19.47 21.55
N LEU A 194 -4.88 -19.22 21.11
CA LEU A 194 -4.49 -19.08 19.72
C LEU A 194 -4.22 -20.43 19.02
N GLY A 195 -4.31 -21.55 19.74
CA GLY A 195 -4.07 -22.89 19.21
C GLY A 195 -2.62 -23.13 18.77
N LEU A 196 -1.66 -22.49 19.45
CA LEU A 196 -0.23 -22.61 19.17
C LEU A 196 0.36 -23.85 19.86
N GLU A 197 1.17 -24.60 19.13
CA GLU A 197 1.88 -25.75 19.69
C GLU A 197 2.95 -25.29 20.70
N PRO A 198 3.11 -25.98 21.85
CA PRO A 198 4.13 -25.63 22.83
C PRO A 198 5.56 -25.72 22.27
N GLY A 199 6.49 -24.95 22.86
CA GLY A 199 7.93 -25.04 22.58
C GLY A 199 8.53 -23.83 21.86
N PHE A 200 7.74 -22.77 21.61
CA PHE A 200 8.23 -21.50 21.06
C PHE A 200 8.44 -20.42 22.12
N GLU A 201 7.95 -20.62 23.34
CA GLU A 201 7.88 -19.60 24.39
C GLU A 201 9.26 -19.08 24.79
N GLU A 202 10.26 -19.96 24.76
CA GLU A 202 11.66 -19.68 25.10
C GLU A 202 12.55 -19.41 23.88
N LYS A 203 11.99 -19.43 22.67
CA LYS A 203 12.73 -19.15 21.44
C LYS A 203 12.92 -17.65 21.18
N ALA A 204 13.89 -17.34 20.34
CA ALA A 204 14.11 -16.00 19.82
C ALA A 204 13.25 -15.75 18.58
N PHE A 205 12.73 -14.53 18.46
CA PHE A 205 12.01 -14.06 17.29
C PHE A 205 12.78 -12.91 16.64
N HIS A 206 12.77 -12.85 15.32
CA HIS A 206 13.21 -11.69 14.56
C HIS A 206 12.02 -11.14 13.80
N VAL A 207 11.62 -9.91 14.09
CA VAL A 207 10.63 -9.17 13.30
C VAL A 207 11.35 -8.11 12.47
N HIS A 208 11.15 -8.19 11.16
CA HIS A 208 11.62 -7.22 10.20
C HIS A 208 10.44 -6.41 9.66
N VAL A 209 10.57 -5.08 9.69
CA VAL A 209 9.67 -4.17 9.02
C VAL A 209 10.48 -3.45 7.93
N PRO A 210 10.39 -3.85 6.65
CA PRO A 210 11.18 -3.27 5.57
C PRO A 210 11.09 -1.74 5.60
N ALA A 211 12.23 -1.07 5.66
CA ALA A 211 12.29 0.37 5.75
C ALA A 211 12.05 1.02 4.37
N GLY A 212 11.23 2.06 4.33
CA GLY A 212 11.37 3.11 3.32
C GLY A 212 12.49 4.08 3.74
N ALA A 213 12.67 5.20 3.02
CA ALA A 213 13.65 6.23 3.38
C ALA A 213 13.30 7.03 4.65
N VAL A 214 12.17 6.75 5.30
CA VAL A 214 11.62 7.50 6.44
C VAL A 214 11.49 6.56 7.65
N PRO A 215 11.98 6.95 8.85
CA PRO A 215 11.80 6.20 10.08
C PRO A 215 10.32 5.93 10.38
N LYS A 216 10.02 4.72 10.88
CA LYS A 216 8.66 4.30 11.21
C LYS A 216 8.49 4.33 12.72
N ASP A 217 7.74 5.32 13.17
CA ASP A 217 7.46 5.49 14.59
C ASP A 217 5.95 5.69 14.80
N GLY A 218 5.32 4.70 15.43
CA GLY A 218 3.89 4.69 15.69
C GLY A 218 3.38 3.30 16.06
N PRO A 219 2.37 3.17 16.95
CA PRO A 219 1.95 1.87 17.46
C PRO A 219 1.02 1.11 16.50
N SER A 220 0.65 1.70 15.37
CA SER A 220 -0.43 1.21 14.48
C SER A 220 -0.12 -0.07 13.67
N ALA A 221 1.07 -0.64 13.83
CA ALA A 221 1.47 -1.94 13.26
C ALA A 221 1.35 -3.10 14.26
N GLY A 222 0.85 -2.84 15.48
CA GLY A 222 0.73 -3.84 16.55
C GLY A 222 -0.01 -5.10 16.12
N VAL A 223 -1.20 -4.93 15.53
CA VAL A 223 -2.00 -6.06 15.03
C VAL A 223 -1.28 -6.81 13.90
N THR A 224 -0.58 -6.10 13.01
CA THR A 224 0.17 -6.70 11.91
C THR A 224 1.32 -7.57 12.42
N MET A 225 2.04 -7.11 13.44
CA MET A 225 3.12 -7.87 14.08
C MET A 225 2.60 -9.13 14.77
N VAL A 226 1.46 -9.04 15.47
CA VAL A 226 0.83 -10.22 16.07
C VAL A 226 0.41 -11.22 14.99
N THR A 227 -0.23 -10.76 13.92
CA THR A 227 -0.63 -11.64 12.81
C THR A 227 0.55 -12.32 12.14
N ALA A 228 1.67 -11.61 11.91
CA ALA A 228 2.88 -12.23 11.37
C ALA A 228 3.44 -13.32 12.29
N LEU A 229 3.51 -13.07 13.61
CA LEU A 229 3.97 -14.06 14.59
C LEU A 229 3.06 -15.29 14.65
N VAL A 230 1.73 -15.08 14.68
CA VAL A 230 0.76 -16.20 14.72
C VAL A 230 0.78 -16.96 13.40
N SER A 231 0.88 -16.28 12.26
CA SER A 231 1.04 -16.90 10.94
C SER A 231 2.25 -17.84 10.92
N LEU A 232 3.41 -17.36 11.38
CA LEU A 232 4.64 -18.15 11.48
C LEU A 232 4.45 -19.40 12.36
N LEU A 233 3.87 -19.23 13.54
CA LEU A 233 3.75 -20.30 14.55
C LEU A 233 2.67 -21.33 14.19
N THR A 234 1.62 -20.93 13.47
CA THR A 234 0.56 -21.83 13.01
C THR A 234 0.84 -22.44 11.65
N GLY A 235 1.83 -21.92 10.91
CA GLY A 235 2.08 -22.29 9.52
C GLY A 235 0.95 -21.86 8.57
N ARG A 236 0.11 -20.91 8.97
CA ARG A 236 -1.03 -20.40 8.16
C ARG A 236 -0.61 -19.12 7.46
N PRO A 237 -0.55 -19.07 6.12
CA PRO A 237 -0.30 -17.83 5.40
C PRO A 237 -1.35 -16.76 5.69
N VAL A 238 -0.96 -15.49 5.56
CA VAL A 238 -1.92 -14.37 5.59
C VAL A 238 -2.57 -14.26 4.22
N ARG A 239 -3.87 -14.00 4.18
CA ARG A 239 -4.62 -13.80 2.93
C ARG A 239 -4.05 -12.60 2.17
N SER A 240 -3.68 -12.82 0.91
CA SER A 240 -3.02 -11.79 0.09
C SER A 240 -3.88 -10.57 -0.22
N SER A 241 -5.21 -10.71 -0.13
CA SER A 241 -6.19 -9.65 -0.32
C SER A 241 -6.37 -8.74 0.89
N VAL A 242 -5.80 -9.11 2.06
CA VAL A 242 -6.06 -8.46 3.34
C VAL A 242 -4.95 -7.49 3.70
N GLY A 243 -5.32 -6.25 4.05
CA GLY A 243 -4.47 -5.29 4.75
C GLY A 243 -5.00 -4.99 6.15
N MET A 244 -4.12 -4.67 7.09
CA MET A 244 -4.55 -4.35 8.46
C MET A 244 -3.79 -3.18 9.07
N THR A 245 -4.46 -2.50 10.00
CA THR A 245 -3.83 -1.49 10.86
C THR A 245 -4.54 -1.47 12.21
N GLY A 246 -3.81 -1.18 13.27
CA GLY A 246 -4.34 -1.19 14.62
C GLY A 246 -3.23 -1.27 15.65
N GLU A 247 -3.39 -0.52 16.73
CA GLU A 247 -2.57 -0.70 17.91
C GLU A 247 -3.12 -1.89 18.73
N VAL A 248 -2.22 -2.63 19.38
CA VAL A 248 -2.56 -3.81 20.19
C VAL A 248 -2.19 -3.58 21.64
N THR A 249 -3.03 -4.03 22.57
CA THR A 249 -2.71 -4.07 24.01
C THR A 249 -2.32 -5.48 24.47
N LEU A 250 -1.74 -5.58 25.67
CA LEU A 250 -1.42 -6.87 26.30
C LEU A 250 -2.65 -7.79 26.50
N GLN A 251 -3.86 -7.22 26.52
CA GLN A 251 -5.12 -7.95 26.64
C GLN A 251 -5.75 -8.29 25.28
N GLY A 252 -5.06 -8.00 24.17
CA GLY A 252 -5.55 -8.27 22.83
C GLY A 252 -6.58 -7.28 22.31
N ARG A 253 -6.77 -6.13 22.95
CA ARG A 253 -7.67 -5.09 22.43
C ARG A 253 -7.02 -4.38 21.26
N VAL A 254 -7.84 -4.05 20.27
CA VAL A 254 -7.45 -3.24 19.11
C VAL A 254 -7.84 -1.78 19.34
N LEU A 255 -6.84 -0.91 19.40
CA LEU A 255 -7.01 0.52 19.68
C LEU A 255 -7.05 1.36 18.39
N PRO A 256 -7.74 2.52 18.41
CA PRO A 256 -7.89 3.38 17.24
C PRO A 256 -6.55 3.94 16.79
N ILE A 257 -6.46 4.22 15.49
CA ILE A 257 -5.26 4.75 14.84
C ILE A 257 -5.55 6.05 14.09
N GLY A 258 -4.51 6.79 13.74
CA GLY A 258 -4.62 7.97 12.87
C GLY A 258 -4.39 7.65 11.39
N GLY A 259 -4.82 8.57 10.52
CA GLY A 259 -4.54 8.53 9.09
C GLY A 259 -5.29 7.44 8.31
N VAL A 260 -6.51 7.12 8.73
CA VAL A 260 -7.37 6.07 8.12
C VAL A 260 -7.53 6.32 6.63
N LYS A 261 -7.91 7.54 6.23
CA LYS A 261 -8.08 7.92 4.82
C LYS A 261 -6.84 7.59 3.98
N GLN A 262 -5.66 8.03 4.40
CA GLN A 262 -4.42 7.81 3.65
C GLN A 262 -4.06 6.31 3.58
N LYS A 263 -4.25 5.57 4.67
CA LYS A 263 -4.00 4.12 4.73
C LYS A 263 -4.90 3.34 3.79
N LEU A 264 -6.20 3.63 3.77
CA LEU A 264 -7.16 2.92 2.92
C LEU A 264 -6.98 3.28 1.44
N LEU A 265 -6.66 4.54 1.12
CA LEU A 265 -6.26 4.91 -0.24
C LEU A 265 -5.01 4.16 -0.70
N ALA A 266 -4.02 3.98 0.18
CA ALA A 266 -2.82 3.20 -0.14
C ALA A 266 -3.13 1.73 -0.35
N ALA A 267 -3.97 1.14 0.49
CA ALA A 267 -4.42 -0.23 0.36
C ALA A 267 -5.17 -0.48 -0.95
N HIS A 268 -6.08 0.42 -1.31
CA HIS A 268 -6.80 0.37 -2.58
C HIS A 268 -5.84 0.42 -3.78
N ARG A 269 -4.84 1.33 -3.76
CA ARG A 269 -3.80 1.41 -4.81
C ARG A 269 -2.91 0.18 -4.88
N ALA A 270 -2.78 -0.56 -3.78
CA ALA A 270 -2.02 -1.81 -3.73
C ALA A 270 -2.87 -3.03 -4.14
N GLY A 271 -4.14 -2.82 -4.50
CA GLY A 271 -5.06 -3.89 -4.91
C GLY A 271 -5.60 -4.73 -3.75
N LEU A 272 -5.50 -4.26 -2.50
CA LEU A 272 -6.08 -4.94 -1.35
C LEU A 272 -7.60 -4.75 -1.35
N THR A 273 -8.36 -5.83 -1.27
CA THR A 273 -9.83 -5.79 -1.33
C THR A 273 -10.49 -5.87 0.05
N GLU A 274 -9.73 -6.27 1.07
CA GLU A 274 -10.22 -6.44 2.43
C GLU A 274 -9.33 -5.69 3.42
N ILE A 275 -9.94 -4.93 4.32
CA ILE A 275 -9.21 -4.13 5.31
C ILE A 275 -9.72 -4.39 6.69
N ILE A 276 -8.81 -4.74 7.59
CA ILE A 276 -9.08 -4.87 9.02
C ILE A 276 -8.73 -3.54 9.70
N LEU A 277 -9.75 -2.92 10.29
CA LEU A 277 -9.67 -1.59 10.89
C LEU A 277 -10.24 -1.62 12.33
N PRO A 278 -9.69 -0.84 13.29
CA PRO A 278 -10.26 -0.77 14.62
C PRO A 278 -11.69 -0.25 14.58
N HIS A 279 -12.61 -0.87 15.33
CA HIS A 279 -14.02 -0.47 15.38
C HIS A 279 -14.22 1.01 15.75
N ARG A 280 -13.31 1.59 16.54
CA ARG A 280 -13.39 3.01 16.93
C ARG A 280 -13.04 3.98 15.80
N ASN A 281 -12.52 3.51 14.68
CA ASN A 281 -12.24 4.29 13.48
C ASN A 281 -13.38 4.25 12.45
N GLU A 282 -14.56 3.71 12.79
CA GLU A 282 -15.71 3.64 11.89
C GLU A 282 -16.12 5.02 11.34
N ALA A 283 -16.09 6.05 12.18
CA ALA A 283 -16.43 7.42 11.78
C ALA A 283 -15.45 8.00 10.74
N ASP A 284 -14.19 7.55 10.73
CA ASP A 284 -13.19 8.02 9.75
C ASP A 284 -13.46 7.49 8.33
N LEU A 285 -14.38 6.52 8.18
CA LEU A 285 -14.78 6.00 6.87
C LEU A 285 -15.62 7.00 6.05
N ASP A 286 -16.20 8.01 6.70
CA ASP A 286 -16.98 9.04 6.03
C ASP A 286 -16.08 10.02 5.24
N ASP A 287 -14.79 10.08 5.55
CA ASP A 287 -13.79 10.87 4.82
C ASP A 287 -13.30 10.20 3.53
N LEU A 288 -13.73 8.95 3.26
CA LEU A 288 -13.31 8.19 2.09
C LEU A 288 -14.15 8.52 0.86
N PRO A 289 -13.53 8.60 -0.33
CA PRO A 289 -14.27 8.61 -1.58
C PRO A 289 -15.20 7.39 -1.69
N GLU A 290 -16.42 7.61 -2.18
CA GLU A 290 -17.43 6.55 -2.30
C GLU A 290 -16.96 5.39 -3.19
N SER A 291 -16.16 5.67 -4.22
CA SER A 291 -15.54 4.67 -5.09
C SER A 291 -14.68 3.68 -4.30
N VAL A 292 -13.85 4.18 -3.38
CA VAL A 292 -12.96 3.37 -2.54
C VAL A 292 -13.76 2.60 -1.50
N ARG A 293 -14.73 3.25 -0.85
CA ARG A 293 -15.59 2.62 0.15
C ARG A 293 -16.41 1.46 -0.42
N ARG A 294 -16.82 1.54 -1.69
CA ARG A 294 -17.55 0.46 -2.38
C ARG A 294 -16.64 -0.65 -2.92
N ALA A 295 -15.39 -0.34 -3.23
CA ALA A 295 -14.43 -1.30 -3.77
C ALA A 295 -13.79 -2.22 -2.70
N MET A 296 -13.88 -1.85 -1.42
CA MET A 296 -13.22 -2.55 -0.32
C MET A 296 -14.21 -3.07 0.71
N THR A 297 -13.96 -4.27 1.24
CA THR A 297 -14.68 -4.80 2.40
C THR A 297 -13.94 -4.39 3.67
N ILE A 298 -14.60 -3.65 4.57
CA ILE A 298 -14.01 -3.18 5.82
C ILE A 298 -14.50 -4.03 6.98
N HIS A 299 -13.55 -4.70 7.65
CA HIS A 299 -13.78 -5.50 8.84
C HIS A 299 -13.43 -4.68 10.09
N LEU A 300 -14.47 -4.23 10.80
CA LEU A 300 -14.32 -3.46 12.03
C LEU A 300 -14.13 -4.38 13.23
N VAL A 301 -12.96 -4.31 13.88
CA VAL A 301 -12.56 -5.25 14.95
C VAL A 301 -12.32 -4.57 16.29
N LYS A 302 -12.52 -5.31 17.38
CA LYS A 302 -12.24 -4.86 18.76
C LYS A 302 -11.13 -5.68 19.41
N ASP A 303 -10.93 -6.91 18.95
CA ASP A 303 -10.01 -7.88 19.51
C ASP A 303 -9.10 -8.49 18.43
N VAL A 304 -7.87 -8.81 18.81
CA VAL A 304 -6.88 -9.43 17.92
C VAL A 304 -7.36 -10.77 17.35
N ARG A 305 -8.18 -11.52 18.07
CA ARG A 305 -8.71 -12.79 17.54
C ARG A 305 -9.55 -12.58 16.29
N GLU A 306 -10.37 -11.52 16.27
CA GLU A 306 -11.13 -11.15 15.08
C GLU A 306 -10.20 -10.77 13.92
N VAL A 307 -9.08 -10.09 14.21
CA VAL A 307 -8.05 -9.80 13.20
C VAL A 307 -7.53 -11.10 12.58
N LEU A 308 -7.16 -12.09 13.41
CA LEU A 308 -6.59 -13.35 12.96
C LEU A 308 -7.60 -14.19 12.16
N ASP A 309 -8.87 -14.15 12.53
CA ASP A 309 -9.95 -14.86 11.82
C ASP A 309 -10.16 -14.31 10.40
N TYR A 310 -10.10 -12.99 10.21
CA TYR A 310 -10.21 -12.38 8.89
C TYR A 310 -8.91 -12.46 8.08
N ALA A 311 -7.75 -12.44 8.75
CA ALA A 311 -6.45 -12.32 8.10
C ALA A 311 -5.82 -13.64 7.68
N LEU A 312 -5.97 -14.72 8.44
CA LEU A 312 -5.24 -15.97 8.20
C LEU A 312 -6.04 -16.93 7.32
N GLU A 313 -5.37 -17.57 6.36
CA GLU A 313 -5.95 -18.68 5.61
C GLU A 313 -6.42 -19.81 6.55
N PRO A 314 -7.47 -20.58 6.20
CA PRO A 314 -7.88 -21.74 6.98
C PRO A 314 -6.71 -22.70 7.21
N LYS A 315 -6.71 -23.40 8.35
CA LYS A 315 -5.68 -24.40 8.64
C LYS A 315 -5.70 -25.46 7.53
N ALA A 316 -4.65 -25.52 6.71
CA ALA A 316 -4.54 -26.52 5.66
C ALA A 316 -4.66 -27.92 6.27
N ALA A 317 -5.46 -28.80 5.66
CA ALA A 317 -5.42 -30.21 5.99
C ALA A 317 -3.97 -30.70 5.74
N PRO A 318 -3.37 -31.48 6.66
CA PRO A 318 -2.01 -31.93 6.48
C PRO A 318 -1.90 -32.64 5.13
N LEU A 319 -0.93 -32.22 4.31
CA LEU A 319 -0.57 -32.92 3.08
C LEU A 319 -0.37 -34.39 3.44
N ALA A 320 -1.24 -35.26 2.93
CA ALA A 320 -1.09 -36.69 3.09
C ALA A 320 0.31 -37.04 2.61
N LYS A 321 1.15 -37.54 3.53
CA LYS A 321 2.51 -37.98 3.20
C LYS A 321 2.39 -38.94 2.02
N ALA A 322 2.96 -38.56 0.88
CA ALA A 322 3.13 -39.47 -0.24
C ALA A 322 3.88 -40.70 0.27
N ALA A 323 3.28 -41.87 0.07
CA ALA A 323 3.76 -43.17 0.53
C ALA A 323 5.03 -43.61 -0.20
#